data_AF-A0A829MBM4-F1
#
_entry.id   AF-A0A829MBM4-F1
#
_cell.length_a   1.000
_cell.length_b   1.000
_cell.length_c   1.000
_cell.angle_alpha   90.00
_cell.angle_beta   90.00
_cell.angle_gamma   90.00
#
_symmetry.space_group_name_H-M   'P 1'
#
loop_
_entity.id
_entity.type
_entity.pdbx_description
1 polymer ?
#
loop_
_entity_poly.entity_id
_entity_poly.type
_entity_poly.pdbx_seq_one_letter_code
_entity_poly.pdbx_strand_id
1 'polypeptide(L)' 'MSRELSQLPYAARAAWWLREVYDLPLAEIATVLRTTEGSVRGNLQRTRKRLAETLKDFRP' A
#
# COMPACT_ATOMS: atom_id res chain seq x y z
N MET A 1 -5.67 11.27 3.98
CA MET A 1 -4.73 10.27 3.41
C MET A 1 -3.91 9.56 4.48
N SER A 2 -3.25 10.26 5.40
CA SER A 2 -2.44 9.62 6.47
C SER A 2 -3.28 8.82 7.48
N ARG A 3 -4.52 9.25 7.77
CA ARG A 3 -5.46 8.59 8.71
C ARG A 3 -6.03 7.27 8.18
N GLU A 4 -6.17 7.15 6.87
CA GLU A 4 -6.68 5.95 6.21
C GLU A 4 -5.57 4.90 6.09
N LEU A 5 -4.34 5.35 5.79
CA LEU A 5 -3.16 4.48 5.74
C LEU A 5 -2.75 3.95 7.12
N SER A 6 -2.98 4.71 8.20
CA SER A 6 -2.67 4.26 9.56
C SER A 6 -3.53 3.06 10.00
N GLN A 7 -4.72 2.89 9.40
CA GLN A 7 -5.62 1.76 9.68
C GLN A 7 -5.24 0.47 8.92
N LEU A 8 -4.27 0.53 8.01
CA LEU A 8 -3.80 -0.64 7.28
C LEU A 8 -2.88 -1.50 8.17
N PRO A 9 -2.86 -2.84 7.95
CA PRO A 9 -1.81 -3.69 8.47
C PRO A 9 -0.43 -3.16 8.06
N TYR A 10 0.57 -3.34 8.92
CA TYR A 10 1.92 -2.79 8.73
C TYR A 10 2.49 -3.09 7.33
N ALA A 11 2.40 -4.34 6.87
CA ALA A 11 2.95 -4.75 5.57
C ALA A 11 2.31 -4.00 4.38
N ALA A 12 1.01 -3.71 4.46
CA ALA A 12 0.32 -2.95 3.41
C ALA A 12 0.71 -1.47 3.43
N ARG A 13 0.80 -0.88 4.63
CA ARG A 13 1.27 0.52 4.79
C ARG A 13 2.72 0.70 4.36
N ALA A 14 3.60 -0.24 4.73
CA ALA A 14 5.00 -0.20 4.36
C ALA A 14 5.20 -0.36 2.84
N ALA A 15 4.51 -1.33 2.23
CA ALA A 15 4.51 -1.50 0.77
C ALA A 15 4.03 -0.22 0.04
N TRP A 16 3.00 0.44 0.57
CA TRP A 16 2.50 1.71 0.04
C TRP A 16 3.56 2.82 0.07
N TRP A 17 4.19 3.07 1.22
CA TRP A 17 5.23 4.11 1.33
C TRP A 17 6.42 3.84 0.41
N LEU A 18 6.92 2.60 0.42
CA LEU A 18 8.05 2.21 -0.41
C LEU A 18 7.75 2.39 -1.90
N ARG A 19 6.52 2.07 -2.34
CA ARG A 19 6.12 2.22 -3.74
C ARG A 19 5.83 3.66 -4.13
N GLU A 20 5.01 4.38 -3.38
CA GLU A 20 4.40 5.64 -3.84
C GLU A 20 5.21 6.87 -3.42
N VAL A 21 6.13 6.73 -2.46
CA VAL A 21 6.95 7.85 -1.97
C VAL A 21 8.42 7.65 -2.27
N TYR A 22 8.93 6.43 -2.10
CA TYR A 22 10.32 6.11 -2.41
C TYR A 22 10.51 5.57 -3.84
N ASP A 23 9.42 5.41 -4.62
CA ASP A 23 9.40 4.89 -5.99
C ASP A 23 10.16 3.56 -6.19
N LEU A 24 10.21 2.73 -5.14
CA LEU A 24 10.94 1.46 -5.17
C LEU A 24 10.23 0.44 -6.08
N PRO A 25 11.01 -0.39 -6.82
CA PRO A 25 10.45 -1.48 -7.62
C PRO A 25 9.93 -2.61 -6.71
N LEU A 26 8.95 -3.38 -7.21
CA LEU A 26 8.29 -4.43 -6.43
C LEU A 26 9.26 -5.47 -5.86
N ALA A 27 10.31 -5.81 -6.62
CA ALA A 27 11.36 -6.74 -6.20
C ALA A 27 12.09 -6.24 -4.95
N GLU A 28 12.52 -4.97 -4.94
CA GLU A 28 13.21 -4.38 -3.78
C GLU A 28 12.28 -4.27 -2.57
N ILE A 29 11.00 -3.92 -2.79
CA ILE A 29 10.02 -3.91 -1.71
C ILE A 29 9.84 -5.31 -1.12
N ALA A 30 9.81 -6.35 -1.96
CA ALA A 30 9.69 -7.73 -1.50
C ALA A 30 10.90 -8.14 -0.64
N THR A 31 12.10 -7.74 -1.04
CA THR A 31 13.32 -7.93 -0.23
C THR A 31 13.26 -7.19 1.09
N VAL A 32 12.93 -5.90 1.09
CA VAL A 32 12.83 -5.06 2.31
C VAL A 32 11.80 -5.62 3.29
N LEU A 33 10.64 -6.04 2.79
CA LEU A 33 9.55 -6.57 3.61
C LEU A 33 9.66 -8.08 3.89
N ARG A 34 10.73 -8.73 3.42
CA ARG A 34 10.98 -10.17 3.55
C ARG A 34 9.76 -11.01 3.13
N THR A 35 9.24 -10.72 1.94
CA THR A 35 8.07 -11.39 1.36
C THR A 35 8.27 -11.60 -0.14
N THR A 36 7.22 -12.00 -0.87
CA THR A 36 7.26 -12.17 -2.33
C THR A 36 6.69 -10.95 -3.06
N GLU A 37 7.12 -10.72 -4.30
CA GLU A 37 6.54 -9.68 -5.15
C GLU A 37 5.02 -9.82 -5.32
N GLY A 38 4.51 -11.06 -5.34
CA GLY A 38 3.08 -11.34 -5.38
C GLY A 38 2.35 -10.81 -4.15
N SER A 39 2.90 -11.00 -2.95
CA SER A 39 2.36 -10.45 -1.71
C SER A 39 2.39 -8.92 -1.70
N VAL A 40 3.48 -8.30 -2.17
CA VAL A 40 3.57 -6.84 -2.32
C VAL A 40 2.49 -6.33 -3.27
N ARG A 41 2.36 -6.94 -4.44
CA ARG A 41 1.33 -6.59 -5.44
C ARG A 41 -0.07 -6.70 -4.86
N GLY A 42 -0.36 -7.77 -4.13
CA GLY A 42 -1.65 -7.97 -3.45
C GLY A 42 -1.93 -6.91 -2.38
N ASN A 43 -0.92 -6.55 -1.59
CA ASN A 43 -1.04 -5.48 -0.60
C ASN A 43 -1.32 -4.12 -1.25
N LEU A 44 -0.62 -3.77 -2.32
CA LEU A 44 -0.85 -2.54 -3.07
C LEU A 44 -2.23 -2.51 -3.72
N GLN A 45 -2.63 -3.59 -4.39
CA GLN A 45 -3.96 -3.72 -5.02
C GLN A 45 -5.09 -3.50 -4.01
N ARG A 46 -5.06 -4.21 -2.86
CA ARG A 46 -6.07 -4.05 -1.81
C ARG A 46 -6.06 -2.64 -1.21
N THR A 47 -4.87 -2.06 -1.00
CA THR A 47 -4.74 -0.70 -0.48
C THR A 47 -5.36 0.32 -1.43
N ARG A 48 -5.05 0.26 -2.74
CA ARG A 48 -5.65 1.13 -3.76
C ARG A 48 -7.16 1.01 -3.78
N LYS A 49 -7.69 -0.21 -3.75
CA LYS A 49 -9.14 -0.46 -3.71
C LYS A 49 -9.80 0.20 -2.50
N ARG A 50 -9.24 -0.03 -1.29
CA ARG A 50 -9.76 0.56 -0.05
C ARG A 50 -9.73 2.09 -0.08
N LEU A 51 -8.62 2.68 -0.53
CA LEU A 51 -8.51 4.13 -0.65
C LEU A 51 -9.52 4.69 -1.66
N ALA A 52 -9.69 4.03 -2.81
CA ALA A 52 -10.67 4.43 -3.82
C ALA A 52 -12.11 4.35 -3.28
N GLU A 53 -12.47 3.32 -2.52
CA GLU A 53 -13.78 3.22 -1.86
C GLU A 53 -13.98 4.34 -0.83
N THR A 54 -12.98 4.56 0.03
CA THR A 54 -13.03 5.61 1.06
C THR A 54 -13.15 7.02 0.45
N LEU A 55 -12.45 7.27 -0.66
CA LEU A 55 -12.49 8.55 -1.36
C LEU A 55 -13.76 8.72 -2.20
N LYS A 56 -14.38 7.65 -2.70
CA LYS A 56 -15.70 7.72 -3.37
C LYS A 56 -16.81 8.14 -2.39
N ASP A 57 -16.73 7.67 -1.14
CA ASP A 57 -17.64 8.08 -0.08
C ASP A 57 -17.33 9.49 0.48
N PHE A 58 -16.18 10.05 0.13
CA PHE A 58 -15.79 11.40 0.52
C PHE A 58 -16.43 12.43 -0.44
N ARG A 59 -17.63 12.91 -0.10
CA ARG A 59 -18.18 14.15 -0.68
C ARG A 59 -17.65 15.35 0.13
N PRO A 60 -17.14 16.41 -0.52
CA PRO A 60 -16.77 17.66 0.15
C PRO A 60 -17.97 18.35 0.79
#